data_AF-A0A1Q5SJU3-F1
#
_entry.id   AF-A0A1Q5SJU3-F1
#
_cell.length_a   1.000
_cell.length_b   1.000
_cell.length_c   1.000
_cell.angle_alpha   90.00
_cell.angle_beta   90.00
_cell.angle_gamma   90.00
#
_symmetry.space_group_name_H-M   'P 1'
#
loop_
_entity.id
_entity.type
_entity.pdbx_description
1 polymer ?
#
loop_
_entity_poly.entity_id
_entity_poly.type
_entity_poly.pdbx_seq_one_letter_code
_entity_poly.pdbx_strand_id
1 'polypeptide(L)' 'MTLQISQRGKEYLKTAQTLLRTAKTMTDQAIAGQLKALADDYERRAEKASRDDAAEVCARSVAVAEREWSA' A
#
# COMPACT_ATOMS: atom_id res chain seq x y z
N MET A 1 -14.94 -0.89 5.81
CA MET A 1 -14.63 -0.25 4.52
C MET A 1 -13.51 -1.04 3.87
N THR A 2 -13.77 -1.74 2.77
CA THR A 2 -12.72 -2.36 1.96
C THR A 2 -12.03 -1.25 1.17
N LEU A 3 -10.90 -0.74 1.69
CA LEU A 3 -10.03 0.15 0.93
C LEU A 3 -9.66 -0.57 -0.37
N GLN A 4 -10.03 -0.03 -1.52
CA GLN A 4 -9.56 -0.54 -2.80
C GLN A 4 -8.05 -0.28 -2.88
N ILE A 5 -7.28 -1.26 -2.44
CA ILE A 5 -5.81 -1.18 -2.46
C ILE A 5 -5.39 -1.08 -3.92
N SER A 6 -4.68 0.00 -4.24
CA SER A 6 -4.14 0.22 -5.57
C SER A 6 -3.18 -0.90 -5.98
N GLN A 7 -2.90 -1.04 -7.28
CA GLN A 7 -1.99 -2.09 -7.75
C GLN A 7 -0.62 -2.01 -7.06
N ARG A 8 -0.12 -0.79 -6.84
CA ARG A 8 1.13 -0.54 -6.10
C ARG A 8 1.00 -0.92 -4.62
N GLY A 9 -0.13 -0.59 -4.00
CA GLY A 9 -0.41 -1.02 -2.62
C GLY A 9 -0.46 -2.55 -2.48
N LYS A 10 -0.99 -3.27 -3.48
CA LYS A 10 -1.06 -4.74 -3.47
C LYS A 10 0.31 -5.38 -3.49
N GLU A 11 1.25 -4.85 -4.29
CA GLU A 11 2.63 -5.34 -4.31
C GLU A 11 3.32 -5.14 -2.96
N TYR A 12 3.15 -3.97 -2.33
CA TYR A 12 3.68 -3.74 -0.98
C TYR A 12 3.08 -4.69 0.06
N LEU A 13 1.77 -4.93 0.01
CA LEU A 13 1.10 -5.86 0.91
C LEU A 13 1.60 -7.30 0.72
N LYS A 14 1.83 -7.72 -0.53
CA LYS A 14 2.38 -9.05 -0.84
C LYS A 14 3.80 -9.22 -0.28
N THR A 15 4.62 -8.17 -0.34
CA THR A 15 5.95 -8.18 0.30
C THR A 15 5.82 -8.29 1.82
N ALA A 16 4.96 -7.50 2.46
CA ALA A 16 4.72 -7.59 3.91
C ALA A 16 4.30 -9.00 4.35
N GLN A 17 3.36 -9.62 3.63
CA GLN A 17 2.92 -10.99 3.90
C GLN A 17 4.05 -12.01 3.77
N THR A 18 4.90 -11.84 2.75
CA THR A 18 6.07 -12.70 2.55
C THR A 18 7.05 -12.56 3.72
N LEU A 19 7.34 -11.32 4.15
CA LEU A 19 8.22 -11.04 5.28
C LEU A 19 7.68 -11.64 6.59
N LEU A 20 6.38 -11.51 6.85
CA LEU A 20 5.74 -12.11 8.03
C LEU A 20 5.80 -13.63 8.01
N ARG A 21 5.63 -14.25 6.83
CA ARG A 21 5.76 -15.70 6.69
C ARG A 21 7.19 -16.15 7.02
N THR A 22 8.19 -15.44 6.50
CA THR A 22 9.60 -15.71 6.80
C THR A 22 9.92 -15.49 8.27
N ALA A 23 9.36 -14.43 8.88
CA ALA A 23 9.53 -14.16 10.31
C ALA A 23 8.97 -15.29 11.19
N LYS A 24 7.83 -15.90 10.80
CA LYS A 24 7.22 -17.01 11.52
C LYS A 24 8.05 -18.29 11.49
N THR A 25 8.84 -18.50 10.43
CA THR A 25 9.73 -19.66 10.30
C THR A 25 11.14 -19.39 10.83
N MET A 26 11.42 -18.18 11.32
CA MET A 26 12.75 -17.78 11.75
C MET A 26 13.00 -18.18 13.20
N THR A 27 14.10 -18.90 13.44
CA THR A 27 14.51 -19.31 14.79
C THR A 27 15.16 -18.17 15.57
N ASP A 28 15.90 -17.30 14.87
CA ASP A 28 16.50 -16.13 15.48
C ASP A 28 15.43 -15.07 15.76
N GLN A 29 15.24 -14.77 17.04
CA GLN A 29 14.21 -13.84 17.50
C GLN A 29 14.51 -12.39 17.10
N ALA A 30 15.79 -12.00 16.99
CA ALA A 30 16.18 -10.67 16.55
C ALA A 30 15.87 -10.48 15.06
N ILE A 31 16.19 -11.48 14.23
CA ILE A 31 15.85 -11.46 12.80
C ILE A 31 14.33 -11.51 12.60
N ALA A 32 13.61 -12.35 13.37
CA ALA A 32 12.15 -12.38 13.33
C ALA A 32 11.54 -11.01 13.69
N GLY A 33 12.12 -10.31 14.67
CA GLY A 33 11.72 -8.96 15.05
C GLY A 33 11.95 -7.93 13.93
N GLN A 34 13.12 -7.98 13.28
CA GLN A 34 13.42 -7.09 12.15
C GLN A 34 12.49 -7.34 10.96
N LEU A 35 12.20 -8.60 10.63
CA LEU A 35 11.28 -8.96 9.55
C LEU A 35 9.85 -8.47 9.83
N LYS A 36 9.39 -8.52 11.08
CA LYS A 36 8.11 -7.94 11.48
C LYS A 36 8.09 -6.43 11.32
N ALA A 37 9.11 -5.73 11.84
CA ALA A 37 9.20 -4.28 11.69
C ALA A 37 9.22 -3.83 10.22
N LEU A 38 9.89 -4.61 9.36
CA LEU A 38 9.88 -4.36 7.92
C LEU A 38 8.49 -4.62 7.31
N ALA A 39 7.80 -5.68 7.72
CA ALA A 39 6.44 -5.94 7.25
C ALA A 39 5.48 -4.80 7.62
N ASP A 40 5.55 -4.29 8.86
CA ASP A 40 4.72 -3.17 9.33
C ASP A 40 5.01 -1.88 8.53
N ASP A 41 6.26 -1.66 8.12
CA ASP A 41 6.63 -0.56 7.22
C ASP A 41 5.99 -0.72 5.83
N TYR A 42 6.04 -1.93 5.26
CA TYR A 42 5.43 -2.21 3.96
C TYR A 42 3.90 -2.12 3.99
N GLU A 43 3.23 -2.51 5.07
CA GLU A 43 1.79 -2.31 5.23
C GLU A 43 1.42 -0.82 5.22
N ARG A 44 2.18 0.01 5.94
CA ARG A 44 1.98 1.48 5.92
C ARG A 44 2.21 2.08 4.53
N ARG A 45 3.22 1.59 3.79
CA ARG A 45 3.45 2.00 2.39
C ARG A 45 2.33 1.55 1.46
N ALA A 46 1.75 0.37 1.68
CA ALA A 46 0.62 -0.12 0.92
C ALA A 46 -0.61 0.80 1.08
N GLU A 47 -0.89 1.19 2.32
CA GLU A 47 -1.97 2.13 2.63
C GLU A 47 -1.71 3.51 2.03
N LYS A 48 -0.49 4.03 2.16
CA LYS A 48 -0.11 5.32 1.55
C LYS A 48 -0.27 5.31 0.03
N ALA A 49 0.23 4.28 -0.65
CA ALA A 49 0.09 4.15 -2.10
C ALA A 49 -1.37 4.12 -2.54
N SER A 50 -2.23 3.45 -1.77
CA SER A 50 -3.67 3.43 -2.03
C SER A 50 -4.30 4.82 -1.91
N ARG A 51 -3.86 5.63 -0.95
CA ARG A 51 -4.36 7.00 -0.74
C ARG A 51 -3.85 7.96 -1.82
N ASP A 52 -2.56 7.86 -2.16
CA ASP A 52 -1.94 8.69 -3.19
C ASP A 52 -2.61 8.45 -4.56
N ASP A 53 -2.82 7.18 -4.94
CA ASP A 53 -3.48 6.84 -6.21
C ASP A 53 -4.95 7.27 -6.21
N ALA A 54 -5.65 7.19 -5.08
CA ALA A 54 -7.02 7.69 -4.97
C ALA A 54 -7.10 9.22 -5.12
N ALA A 55 -6.13 9.95 -4.58
CA ALA A 55 -6.03 11.40 -4.73
C ALA A 55 -5.74 11.79 -6.18
N GLU A 56 -4.87 11.06 -6.88
CA GLU A 56 -4.59 11.29 -8.30
C GLU A 56 -5.84 11.08 -9.18
N VAL A 57 -6.56 9.98 -8.97
CA VAL A 57 -7.82 9.71 -9.70
C VAL A 57 -8.84 10.80 -9.44
N CYS A 58 -8.98 11.23 -8.18
CA CYS A 58 -9.88 12.32 -7.81
C CYS A 58 -9.52 13.63 -8.51
N ALA A 59 -8.24 14.03 -8.48
CA ALA A 59 -7.77 15.24 -9.16
C ALA A 59 -8.00 15.19 -10.67
N ARG A 60 -7.80 14.01 -11.30
CA ARG A 60 -8.07 13.83 -12.72
C ARG A 60 -9.56 13.97 -13.06
N SER A 61 -10.45 13.41 -12.24
CA SER A 61 -11.89 13.56 -12.43
C SER A 61 -12.36 15.00 -12.32
N VAL A 62 -11.80 15.77 -11.36
CA VAL A 62 -12.09 17.21 -11.24
C VAL A 62 -11.64 17.96 -12.50
N ALA A 63 -10.41 17.74 -12.97
CA ALA A 63 -9.89 18.40 -14.16
C ALA A 63 -10.66 18.06 -15.45
N VAL A 64 -11.22 16.84 -15.55
CA VAL A 64 -12.10 16.44 -16.66
C VAL A 64 -13.46 17.16 -16.57
N ALA A 65 -14.08 17.18 -15.39
CA ALA A 65 -15.35 17.88 -15.17
C ALA A 65 -15.24 19.39 -15.46
N GLU A 66 -14.14 20.03 -15.09
CA GLU A 66 -13.88 21.45 -15.40
C GLU A 66 -13.73 21.71 -16.91
N ARG A 67 -13.13 20.77 -17.66
CA ARG A 67 -13.07 20.85 -19.13
C ARG A 67 -14.42 20.64 -19.80
N GLU A 68 -15.24 19.74 -19.28
CA GLU A 68 -16.58 19.48 -19.82
C GLU A 68 -17.56 20.63 -19.54
N TRP A 69 -17.44 21.32 -18.41
CA TRP A 69 -18.25 22.52 -18.12
C TRP A 69 -17.78 23.78 -18.83
N SER A 70 -16.56 23.78 -19.39
CA SER A 70 -16.01 24.92 -20.12
C SER A 70 -16.16 24.80 -21.65
N ALA A 71 -16.83 23.74 -22.14
CA ALA A 71 -17.12 23.48 -23.54
C ALA A 71 -18.61 23.68 -23.84
#